data_AF-A0A061IYU7-F1
#
_entry.id   AF-A0A061IYU7-F1
#
_cell.length_a   1.000
_cell.length_b   1.000
_cell.length_c   1.000
_cell.angle_alpha   90.00
_cell.angle_beta   90.00
_cell.angle_gamma   90.00
#
_symmetry.space_group_name_H-M   'P 1'
#
loop_
_entity.id
_entity.type
_entity.pdbx_description
1 polymer ?
#
loop_
_entity_poly.entity_id
_entity_poly.type
_entity_poly.pdbx_seq_one_letter_code
_entity_poly.pdbx_strand_id
1 'polypeptide(L)'
;MGCIRWSQSGYCGDEEELPFSDKGCDEVISSSEAGFCECSRKEEDSKVAYDKECGHEPLQCSKVCEENAESEESDADRFDMDDGSLFQLPEAKDLRSELKELHDKVDKLSSSVEEIGKRLNRSVNTEDILRTLNNECFTLDVKSYTYELCPFKDTHQYDKGSTHGPNMGRWEKFGDSTYSLWSTTGDYTHMIYENGDRCWNGVPRMSDVHVVCGPENKLTQVEEPSMCRYSMVFQTPAVCE
;
A
#
# COMPACT_ATOMS: atom_id res chain seq x y z
N MET A 1 -40.64 16.06 -29.34
CA MET A 1 -40.37 14.75 -29.97
C MET A 1 -41.11 14.67 -31.31
N GLY A 2 -40.93 13.62 -32.13
CA GLY A 2 -41.74 13.41 -33.35
C GLY A 2 -42.73 12.27 -33.14
N CYS A 3 -44.02 12.46 -33.40
CA CYS A 3 -44.99 11.37 -33.30
C CYS A 3 -44.86 10.38 -34.47
N ILE A 4 -44.98 9.07 -34.19
CA ILE A 4 -44.95 8.00 -35.18
C ILE A 4 -46.38 7.54 -35.50
N ARG A 5 -47.12 7.04 -34.48
CA ARG A 5 -48.49 6.52 -34.62
C ARG A 5 -49.12 6.19 -33.26
N TRP A 6 -50.43 5.96 -33.25
CA TRP A 6 -51.15 5.25 -32.20
C TRP A 6 -51.24 3.76 -32.52
N SER A 7 -50.93 2.91 -31.54
CA SER A 7 -51.08 1.46 -31.64
C SER A 7 -52.17 1.02 -30.66
N GLN A 8 -53.28 0.50 -31.19
CA GLN A 8 -54.40 0.10 -30.35
C GLN A 8 -54.12 -1.27 -29.72
N SER A 9 -54.21 -1.35 -28.39
CA SER A 9 -54.01 -2.60 -27.63
C SER A 9 -55.29 -3.12 -26.98
N GLY A 10 -56.35 -2.29 -26.92
CA GLY A 10 -57.62 -2.66 -26.31
C GLY A 10 -58.80 -1.76 -26.72
N TYR A 11 -60.01 -2.22 -26.42
CA TYR A 11 -61.25 -1.47 -26.55
C TYR A 11 -62.10 -1.72 -25.30
N CYS A 12 -62.79 -0.69 -24.81
CA CYS A 12 -63.52 -0.70 -23.55
C CYS A 12 -65.01 -0.36 -23.68
N GLY A 13 -65.57 -0.55 -24.87
CA GLY A 13 -67.02 -0.56 -25.07
C GLY A 13 -67.60 -1.99 -25.08
N ASP A 14 -68.89 -2.11 -24.80
CA ASP A 14 -69.64 -3.38 -24.77
C ASP A 14 -70.06 -3.90 -26.16
N GLU A 15 -69.56 -3.31 -27.26
CA GLU A 15 -69.86 -3.74 -28.62
C GLU A 15 -68.67 -4.48 -29.26
N GLU A 16 -69.00 -5.58 -29.93
CA GLU A 16 -68.12 -6.62 -30.49
C GLU A 16 -66.85 -6.10 -31.18
N GLU A 17 -65.74 -6.81 -30.92
CA GLU A 17 -64.37 -6.59 -31.42
C GLU A 17 -64.31 -5.97 -32.82
N LEU A 18 -64.19 -4.63 -32.88
CA LEU A 18 -63.72 -3.96 -34.07
C LEU A 18 -62.23 -4.27 -34.26
N PRO A 19 -61.76 -4.46 -35.51
CA PRO A 19 -60.36 -4.78 -35.77
C PRO A 19 -59.48 -3.67 -35.20
N PHE A 20 -58.48 -4.04 -34.41
CA PHE A 20 -57.45 -3.12 -33.92
C PHE A 20 -56.95 -2.26 -35.08
N SER A 21 -57.27 -0.97 -35.03
CA SER A 21 -56.88 -0.03 -36.07
C SER A 21 -55.90 0.94 -35.48
N ASP A 22 -54.65 0.80 -35.89
CA ASP A 22 -53.63 1.80 -35.61
C ASP A 22 -54.05 3.14 -36.23
N LYS A 23 -53.85 4.23 -35.49
CA LYS A 23 -54.30 5.57 -35.87
C LYS A 23 -53.12 6.50 -36.14
N GLY A 24 -53.36 7.48 -37.00
CA GLY A 24 -52.40 8.54 -37.29
C GLY A 24 -52.19 9.47 -36.07
N CYS A 25 -51.08 10.21 -36.06
CA CYS A 25 -50.73 11.10 -34.95
C CYS A 25 -51.76 12.20 -34.65
N ASP A 26 -52.47 12.68 -35.67
CA ASP A 26 -53.46 13.76 -35.57
C ASP A 26 -54.90 13.24 -35.52
N GLU A 27 -55.08 11.92 -35.49
CA GLU A 27 -56.39 11.32 -35.33
C GLU A 27 -56.81 11.34 -33.85
N VAL A 28 -58.07 11.65 -33.60
CA VAL A 28 -58.60 11.73 -32.23
C VAL A 28 -58.90 10.33 -31.73
N ILE A 29 -58.26 9.96 -30.63
CA ILE A 29 -58.46 8.70 -29.91
C ILE A 29 -59.54 8.94 -28.86
N SER A 30 -60.58 8.11 -28.89
CA SER A 30 -61.71 8.23 -27.96
C SER A 30 -61.43 7.55 -26.62
N SER A 31 -62.15 7.94 -25.58
CA SER A 31 -62.02 7.37 -24.23
C SER A 31 -62.31 5.86 -24.12
N SER A 32 -62.92 5.27 -25.15
CA SER A 32 -63.21 3.83 -25.24
C SER A 32 -62.08 3.01 -25.89
N GLU A 33 -61.00 3.64 -26.35
CA GLU A 33 -59.86 2.95 -26.97
C GLU A 33 -58.68 2.91 -25.99
N ALA A 34 -58.05 1.76 -25.82
CA ALA A 34 -56.79 1.62 -25.08
C ALA A 34 -55.66 1.28 -26.04
N GLY A 35 -54.47 1.79 -25.76
CA GLY A 35 -53.33 1.68 -26.66
C GLY A 35 -52.17 2.53 -26.19
N PHE A 36 -51.19 2.72 -27.08
CA PHE A 36 -50.02 3.54 -26.79
C PHE A 36 -49.65 4.43 -27.98
N CYS A 37 -49.17 5.63 -27.66
CA CYS A 37 -48.60 6.55 -28.64
C CYS A 37 -47.10 6.30 -28.79
N GLU A 38 -46.65 5.95 -30.00
CA GLU A 38 -45.23 5.81 -30.32
C GLU A 38 -44.65 7.18 -30.71
N CYS A 39 -43.65 7.64 -29.96
CA CYS A 39 -42.92 8.88 -30.21
C CYS A 39 -41.44 8.58 -30.50
N SER A 40 -40.86 9.32 -31.43
CA SER A 40 -39.44 9.30 -31.80
C SER A 40 -38.69 10.47 -31.16
N ARG A 41 -37.51 10.18 -30.60
CA ARG A 41 -36.61 11.21 -30.07
C ARG A 41 -35.59 11.59 -31.14
N LYS A 42 -35.49 12.88 -31.46
CA LYS A 42 -34.64 13.38 -32.56
C LYS A 42 -33.13 13.20 -32.34
N GLU A 43 -32.69 12.97 -31.10
CA GLU A 43 -31.26 12.96 -30.75
C GLU A 43 -30.62 11.56 -30.67
N GLU A 44 -31.39 10.46 -30.63
CA GLU A 44 -30.82 9.12 -30.38
C GLU A 44 -31.45 7.96 -31.16
N ASP A 45 -32.34 8.22 -32.13
CA ASP A 45 -33.12 7.17 -32.83
C ASP A 45 -33.93 6.24 -31.89
N SER A 46 -34.07 6.62 -30.63
CA SER A 46 -34.82 5.92 -29.60
C SER A 46 -36.32 6.19 -29.74
N LYS A 47 -37.13 5.12 -29.75
CA LYS A 47 -38.60 5.17 -29.73
C LYS A 47 -39.10 5.03 -28.29
N VAL A 48 -39.99 5.92 -27.88
CA VAL A 48 -40.66 5.93 -26.58
C VAL A 48 -42.14 5.69 -26.81
N ALA A 49 -42.75 4.79 -26.04
CA ALA A 49 -44.19 4.52 -26.08
C ALA A 49 -44.86 5.11 -24.83
N TYR A 50 -45.99 5.79 -25.02
CA TYR A 50 -46.81 6.32 -23.93
C TYR A 50 -48.16 5.61 -23.90
N ASP A 51 -48.34 4.72 -22.92
CA ASP A 51 -49.58 3.97 -22.72
C ASP A 51 -50.73 4.86 -22.24
N LYS A 52 -51.92 4.59 -22.78
CA LYS A 52 -53.19 5.21 -22.40
C LYS A 52 -54.23 4.12 -22.23
N GLU A 53 -54.67 3.98 -20.97
CA GLU A 53 -55.76 3.10 -20.59
C GLU A 53 -57.12 3.75 -20.86
N CYS A 54 -58.17 2.94 -20.85
CA CYS A 54 -59.53 3.40 -21.07
C CYS A 54 -60.00 4.45 -20.06
N GLY A 55 -60.89 5.34 -20.51
CA GLY A 55 -61.39 6.45 -19.70
C GLY A 55 -60.55 7.73 -19.78
N HIS A 56 -59.55 7.78 -20.66
CA HIS A 56 -58.79 9.01 -20.93
C HIS A 56 -59.66 10.04 -21.69
N GLU A 57 -59.41 11.34 -21.51
CA GLU A 57 -60.04 12.37 -22.35
C GLU A 57 -59.61 12.23 -23.81
N PRO A 58 -60.44 12.62 -24.81
CA PRO A 58 -60.09 12.47 -26.21
C PRO A 58 -58.75 13.15 -26.53
N LEU A 59 -57.79 12.38 -27.05
CA LEU A 59 -56.41 12.82 -27.21
C LEU A 59 -55.88 12.54 -28.61
N GLN A 60 -54.82 13.25 -28.99
CA GLN A 60 -54.05 13.05 -30.22
C GLN A 60 -52.61 12.73 -29.84
N CYS A 61 -52.01 11.72 -30.47
CA CYS A 61 -50.64 11.32 -30.15
C CYS A 61 -49.61 12.42 -30.45
N SER A 62 -49.87 13.31 -31.41
CA SER A 62 -49.02 14.48 -31.66
C SER A 62 -48.87 15.35 -30.41
N LYS A 63 -49.96 15.62 -29.70
CA LYS A 63 -49.93 16.39 -28.44
C LYS A 63 -49.27 15.64 -27.30
N VAL A 64 -49.54 14.34 -27.15
CA VAL A 64 -48.89 13.52 -26.10
C VAL A 64 -47.36 13.49 -26.27
N CYS A 65 -46.88 13.41 -27.52
CA CYS A 65 -45.46 13.47 -27.82
C CYS A 65 -44.85 14.88 -27.67
N GLU A 66 -45.66 15.94 -27.72
CA GLU A 66 -45.21 17.33 -27.52
C GLU A 66 -45.16 17.68 -26.03
N GLU A 67 -46.22 17.39 -25.27
CA GLU A 67 -46.28 17.64 -23.82
C GLU A 67 -45.19 16.87 -23.06
N ASN A 68 -44.94 15.61 -23.43
CA ASN A 68 -43.88 14.81 -22.81
C ASN A 68 -42.47 15.11 -23.33
N ALA A 69 -42.33 16.02 -24.29
CA ALA A 69 -41.02 16.59 -24.64
C ALA A 69 -40.64 17.75 -23.71
N GLU A 70 -41.61 18.36 -23.03
CA GLU A 70 -41.42 19.51 -22.13
C GLU A 70 -41.45 19.11 -20.64
N SER A 71 -41.89 17.89 -20.29
CA SER A 71 -42.03 17.42 -18.90
C SER A 71 -40.77 16.79 -18.26
N GLU A 72 -39.60 16.87 -18.91
CA GLU A 72 -38.35 16.33 -18.34
C GLU A 72 -37.62 17.25 -17.34
N GLU A 73 -38.21 18.39 -16.95
CA GLU A 73 -37.60 19.27 -15.91
C GLU A 73 -38.31 19.31 -14.55
N SER A 74 -39.39 18.56 -14.33
CA SER A 74 -39.90 18.40 -12.95
C SER A 74 -40.82 17.19 -12.78
N ASP A 75 -40.29 16.10 -12.23
CA ASP A 75 -41.06 15.29 -11.27
C ASP A 75 -40.11 14.40 -10.44
N ALA A 76 -39.62 15.00 -9.36
CA ALA A 76 -39.10 14.27 -8.22
C ALA A 76 -40.29 13.79 -7.40
N ASP A 77 -40.85 12.62 -7.75
CA ASP A 77 -41.59 11.75 -6.83
C ASP A 77 -41.93 10.40 -7.51
N ARG A 78 -40.88 9.64 -7.86
CA ARG A 78 -41.02 8.20 -8.08
C ARG A 78 -40.65 7.50 -6.77
N PHE A 79 -41.65 6.94 -6.10
CA PHE A 79 -41.45 5.95 -5.05
C PHE A 79 -40.71 4.75 -5.67
N ASP A 80 -39.41 4.63 -5.41
CA ASP A 80 -38.62 3.45 -5.76
C ASP A 80 -38.99 2.30 -4.83
N MET A 81 -39.73 1.34 -5.36
CA MET A 81 -39.86 -0.02 -4.81
C MET A 81 -38.78 -0.94 -5.41
N ASP A 82 -37.53 -0.48 -5.42
CA ASP A 82 -36.38 -1.32 -5.77
C ASP A 82 -35.19 -1.02 -4.85
N ASP A 83 -35.36 -1.27 -3.55
CA ASP A 83 -34.26 -1.74 -2.74
C ASP A 83 -34.75 -2.46 -1.47
N GLY A 84 -34.86 -3.79 -1.55
CA GLY A 84 -35.04 -4.64 -0.39
C GLY A 84 -33.86 -4.63 0.60
N SER A 85 -32.84 -3.77 0.42
CA SER A 85 -31.65 -3.72 1.28
C SER A 85 -31.78 -2.87 2.54
N LEU A 86 -32.89 -2.15 2.75
CA LEU A 86 -33.01 -1.22 3.88
C LEU A 86 -33.46 -1.85 5.21
N PHE A 87 -33.62 -3.17 5.26
CA PHE A 87 -33.77 -3.90 6.53
C PHE A 87 -32.62 -4.90 6.73
N GLN A 88 -31.42 -4.38 7.01
CA GLN A 88 -30.37 -5.20 7.61
C GLN A 88 -30.64 -5.29 9.11
N LEU A 89 -30.96 -6.50 9.58
CA LEU A 89 -31.00 -6.79 11.01
C LEU A 89 -29.70 -6.27 11.67
N PRO A 90 -29.77 -5.56 12.82
CA PRO A 90 -28.58 -5.02 13.47
C PRO A 90 -27.53 -6.11 13.72
N GLU A 91 -27.96 -7.34 14.01
CA GLU A 91 -27.11 -8.52 14.16
C GLU A 91 -26.32 -8.85 12.87
N ALA A 92 -26.92 -8.67 11.69
CA ALA A 92 -26.26 -8.90 10.41
C ALA A 92 -25.23 -7.81 10.06
N LYS A 93 -25.43 -6.58 10.57
CA LYS A 93 -24.47 -5.48 10.42
C LYS A 93 -23.27 -5.68 11.34
N ASP A 94 -23.51 -6.07 12.58
CA ASP A 94 -22.46 -6.29 13.57
C ASP A 94 -21.54 -7.45 13.16
N LEU A 95 -22.11 -8.59 12.74
CA LEU A 95 -21.34 -9.72 12.22
C LEU A 95 -20.51 -9.37 10.98
N ARG A 96 -21.03 -8.53 10.08
CA ARG A 96 -20.29 -8.06 8.89
C ARG A 96 -19.14 -7.13 9.28
N SER A 97 -19.33 -6.28 10.30
CA SER A 97 -18.25 -5.43 10.81
C SER A 97 -17.15 -6.27 11.47
N GLU A 98 -17.52 -7.29 12.25
CA GLU A 98 -16.57 -8.18 12.90
C GLU A 98 -15.80 -9.05 11.89
N LEU A 99 -16.48 -9.57 10.87
CA LEU A 99 -15.85 -10.30 9.77
C LEU A 99 -14.84 -9.43 9.02
N LYS A 100 -15.18 -8.16 8.78
CA LYS A 100 -14.28 -7.19 8.14
C LYS A 100 -13.05 -6.93 9.00
N GLU A 101 -13.21 -6.71 10.31
CA GLU A 101 -12.08 -6.52 11.22
C GLU A 101 -11.16 -7.74 11.27
N LEU A 102 -11.71 -8.95 11.26
CA LEU A 102 -10.94 -10.19 11.23
C LEU A 102 -10.18 -10.34 9.91
N HIS A 103 -10.82 -10.01 8.78
CA HIS A 103 -10.17 -10.04 7.47
C HIS A 103 -9.02 -9.03 7.40
N ASP A 104 -9.24 -7.80 7.86
CA ASP A 104 -8.20 -6.76 7.92
C ASP A 104 -7.00 -7.19 8.80
N LYS A 105 -7.26 -7.95 9.88
CA LYS A 105 -6.19 -8.53 10.70
C LYS A 105 -5.42 -9.61 9.94
N VAL A 106 -6.12 -10.52 9.25
CA VAL A 106 -5.48 -11.59 8.45
C VAL A 106 -4.60 -10.98 7.36
N ASP A 107 -5.05 -9.94 6.67
CA ASP A 107 -4.27 -9.27 5.62
C ASP A 107 -3.02 -8.58 6.16
N LYS A 108 -3.13 -7.92 7.33
CA LYS A 108 -1.96 -7.32 8.02
C LYS A 108 -0.95 -8.38 8.47
N LEU A 109 -1.41 -9.50 8.99
CA LEU A 109 -0.55 -10.61 9.39
C LEU A 109 0.10 -11.27 8.15
N SER A 110 -0.67 -11.50 7.08
CA SER A 110 -0.17 -12.10 5.84
C SER A 110 0.93 -11.25 5.20
N SER A 111 0.70 -9.93 5.08
CA SER A 111 1.70 -8.99 4.56
C SER A 111 2.97 -8.93 5.42
N SER A 112 2.84 -9.00 6.75
CA SER A 112 3.98 -9.07 7.66
C SER A 112 4.79 -10.37 7.46
N VAL A 113 4.12 -11.51 7.30
CA VAL A 113 4.76 -12.80 7.04
C VAL A 113 5.48 -12.80 5.69
N GLU A 114 4.88 -12.22 4.65
CA GLU A 114 5.54 -12.07 3.34
C GLU A 114 6.77 -11.17 3.42
N GLU A 115 6.72 -10.07 4.17
CA GLU A 115 7.85 -9.17 4.37
C GLU A 115 9.00 -9.88 5.11
N ILE A 116 8.68 -10.61 6.18
CA ILE A 116 9.66 -11.41 6.94
C ILE A 116 10.23 -12.52 6.06
N GLY A 117 9.40 -13.20 5.27
CA GLY A 117 9.83 -14.22 4.31
C GLY A 117 10.78 -13.67 3.25
N LYS A 118 10.51 -12.46 2.74
CA LYS A 118 11.42 -11.75 1.81
C LYS A 118 12.75 -11.37 2.46
N ARG A 119 12.78 -11.08 3.76
CA ARG A 119 14.03 -10.84 4.51
C ARG A 119 14.81 -12.13 4.72
N LEU A 120 14.13 -13.25 4.98
CA LEU A 120 14.76 -14.55 5.20
C LEU A 120 15.32 -15.18 3.91
N ASN A 121 14.68 -14.93 2.77
CA ASN A 121 15.07 -15.49 1.47
C ASN A 121 16.19 -14.69 0.76
N ARG A 122 16.86 -13.77 1.47
CA ARG A 122 18.07 -13.13 0.95
C ARG A 122 19.26 -14.04 1.23
N SER A 123 20.19 -14.11 0.28
CA SER A 123 21.50 -14.71 0.52
C SER A 123 22.18 -13.93 1.64
N VAL A 124 22.42 -14.58 2.77
CA VAL A 124 23.15 -14.00 3.91
C VAL A 124 24.53 -13.58 3.40
N ASN A 125 24.80 -12.28 3.40
CA ASN A 125 26.10 -11.74 3.00
C ASN A 125 27.05 -11.71 4.20
N THR A 126 28.36 -11.60 3.96
CA THR A 126 29.39 -11.39 4.99
C THR A 126 29.05 -10.23 5.92
N GLU A 127 28.44 -9.16 5.39
CA GLU A 127 27.93 -8.04 6.20
C GLU A 127 26.85 -8.48 7.20
N ASP A 128 25.91 -9.31 6.77
CA ASP A 128 24.81 -9.77 7.61
C ASP A 128 25.34 -10.63 8.77
N ILE A 129 26.37 -11.45 8.49
CA ILE A 129 27.05 -12.26 9.51
C ILE A 129 27.80 -11.35 10.48
N LEU A 130 28.57 -10.37 9.98
CA LEU A 130 29.28 -9.41 10.84
C LEU A 130 28.32 -8.61 11.71
N ARG A 131 27.17 -8.19 11.18
CA ARG A 131 26.15 -7.46 11.94
C ARG A 131 25.60 -8.23 13.13
N THR A 132 25.70 -9.56 13.15
CA THR A 132 25.33 -10.35 14.34
C THR A 132 26.21 -10.03 15.55
N LEU A 133 27.45 -9.59 15.32
CA LEU A 133 28.42 -9.24 16.37
C LEU A 133 28.16 -7.87 17.01
N ASN A 134 27.17 -7.10 16.54
CA ASN A 134 26.84 -5.77 17.09
C ASN A 134 26.42 -5.79 18.58
N ASN A 135 26.01 -6.97 19.09
CA ASN A 135 25.60 -7.13 20.48
C ASN A 135 26.73 -7.64 21.40
N GLU A 136 27.92 -7.89 20.86
CA GLU A 136 29.05 -8.43 21.60
C GLU A 136 30.21 -7.42 21.60
N CYS A 137 30.95 -7.36 22.71
CA CYS A 137 32.14 -6.52 22.84
C CYS A 137 33.34 -7.39 23.19
N PHE A 138 34.47 -7.10 22.57
CA PHE A 138 35.70 -7.88 22.69
C PHE A 138 36.79 -7.04 23.31
N THR A 139 37.42 -7.56 24.35
CA THR A 139 38.46 -6.85 25.10
C THR A 139 39.84 -7.46 24.88
N LEU A 140 40.88 -6.61 24.87
CA LEU A 140 42.28 -7.02 24.86
C LEU A 140 43.09 -6.16 25.81
N ASP A 141 43.79 -6.82 26.73
CA ASP A 141 44.73 -6.17 27.64
C ASP A 141 46.09 -5.98 26.97
N VAL A 142 46.48 -4.72 26.73
CA VAL A 142 47.79 -4.37 26.16
C VAL A 142 48.48 -3.34 27.04
N LYS A 143 49.70 -3.66 27.50
CA LYS A 143 50.50 -2.83 28.42
C LYS A 143 49.73 -2.50 29.72
N SER A 144 49.33 -1.25 29.92
CA SER A 144 48.63 -0.75 31.12
C SER A 144 47.14 -0.48 30.88
N TYR A 145 46.64 -0.74 29.66
CA TYR A 145 45.28 -0.42 29.25
C TYR A 145 44.55 -1.68 28.77
N THR A 146 43.23 -1.67 28.90
CA THR A 146 42.29 -2.65 28.37
C THR A 146 41.54 -1.99 27.24
N TYR A 147 41.70 -2.48 26.02
CA TYR A 147 41.00 -1.98 24.85
C TYR A 147 39.74 -2.79 24.63
N GLU A 148 38.63 -2.12 24.34
CA GLU A 148 37.35 -2.75 24.04
C GLU A 148 36.88 -2.32 22.65
N LEU A 149 36.50 -3.32 21.85
CA LEU A 149 35.87 -3.14 20.55
C LEU A 149 34.44 -3.68 20.61
N CYS A 150 33.46 -2.82 20.37
CA CYS A 150 32.08 -3.21 20.09
C CYS A 150 31.81 -2.99 18.58
N PRO A 151 31.77 -4.06 17.76
CA PRO A 151 31.51 -3.96 16.33
C PRO A 151 30.27 -3.13 16.02
N PHE A 152 30.32 -2.25 15.02
CA PHE A 152 29.22 -1.37 14.60
C PHE A 152 28.71 -0.32 15.62
N LYS A 153 29.35 -0.20 16.77
CA LYS A 153 28.97 0.74 17.82
C LYS A 153 30.07 1.72 18.15
N ASP A 154 31.03 1.33 18.99
CA ASP A 154 32.11 2.18 19.47
C ASP A 154 33.31 1.37 19.99
N THR A 155 34.40 2.08 20.24
CA THR A 155 35.65 1.56 20.79
C THR A 155 36.02 2.33 22.04
N HIS A 156 36.55 1.65 23.06
CA HIS A 156 36.90 2.26 24.35
C HIS A 156 38.29 1.83 24.81
N GLN A 157 38.96 2.73 25.53
CA GLN A 157 40.21 2.45 26.23
C GLN A 157 39.96 2.58 27.73
N TYR A 158 40.17 1.51 28.48
CA TYR A 158 40.08 1.51 29.93
C TYR A 158 41.47 1.41 30.55
N ASP A 159 41.69 2.06 31.69
CA ASP A 159 42.82 1.72 32.56
C ASP A 159 42.59 0.31 33.13
N LYS A 160 43.67 -0.47 33.32
CA LYS A 160 43.54 -1.81 33.90
C LYS A 160 42.84 -1.77 35.27
N GLY A 161 41.70 -2.45 35.36
CA GLY A 161 40.86 -2.50 36.56
C GLY A 161 39.88 -1.33 36.72
N SER A 162 39.83 -0.41 35.76
CA SER A 162 38.79 0.62 35.65
C SER A 162 37.68 0.16 34.70
N THR A 163 36.46 0.63 34.97
CA THR A 163 35.30 0.50 34.06
C THR A 163 34.99 1.80 33.31
N HIS A 164 35.77 2.85 33.56
CA HIS A 164 35.60 4.16 32.96
C HIS A 164 36.82 4.50 32.12
N GLY A 165 36.58 4.96 30.90
CA GLY A 165 37.60 5.14 29.88
C GLY A 165 37.11 6.04 28.75
N PRO A 166 38.01 6.74 28.03
CA PRO A 166 37.63 7.53 26.88
C PRO A 166 37.16 6.68 25.70
N ASN A 167 36.18 7.20 24.96
CA ASN A 167 35.76 6.66 23.68
C ASN A 167 36.84 6.96 22.62
N MET A 168 37.30 5.93 21.93
CA MET A 168 38.36 5.99 20.93
C MET A 168 37.86 6.15 19.50
N GLY A 169 36.54 6.12 19.31
CA GLY A 169 35.87 6.25 18.02
C GLY A 169 34.52 5.53 18.02
N ARG A 170 33.55 6.09 17.31
CA ARG A 170 32.25 5.52 17.00
C ARG A 170 32.25 5.00 15.57
N TRP A 171 31.52 3.91 15.35
CA TRP A 171 31.40 3.32 14.03
C TRP A 171 30.84 4.32 13.02
N GLU A 172 31.55 4.51 11.91
CA GLU A 172 31.13 5.43 10.85
C GLU A 172 30.89 4.68 9.54
N LYS A 173 31.92 4.00 9.02
CA LYS A 173 31.88 3.35 7.71
C LYS A 173 32.95 2.26 7.57
N PHE A 174 32.76 1.38 6.59
CA PHE A 174 33.84 0.56 6.08
C PHE A 174 34.83 1.42 5.30
N GLY A 175 36.13 1.15 5.47
CA GLY A 175 37.21 1.80 4.76
C GLY A 175 37.52 1.10 3.44
N ASP A 176 38.06 1.85 2.49
CA ASP A 176 38.61 1.29 1.26
C ASP A 176 39.89 0.52 1.64
N SER A 177 39.86 -0.81 1.53
CA SER A 177 40.98 -1.63 1.98
C SER A 177 42.07 -1.69 0.91
N THR A 178 43.33 -1.43 1.29
CA THR A 178 44.48 -1.60 0.40
C THR A 178 44.73 -3.06 0.00
N TYR A 179 44.21 -4.03 0.77
CA TYR A 179 44.24 -5.46 0.46
C TYR A 179 43.16 -5.85 -0.57
N SER A 180 42.22 -4.96 -0.91
CA SER A 180 41.11 -5.29 -1.80
C SER A 180 41.39 -5.08 -3.28
N LEU A 181 42.63 -4.78 -3.65
CA LEU A 181 43.07 -4.76 -5.06
C LEU A 181 42.83 -6.08 -5.81
N TRP A 182 42.50 -7.18 -5.10
CA TRP A 182 42.27 -8.50 -5.67
C TRP A 182 40.93 -9.14 -5.30
N SER A 183 40.10 -8.50 -4.47
CA SER A 183 38.82 -9.07 -4.03
C SER A 183 37.64 -8.40 -4.74
N THR A 184 36.76 -9.20 -5.35
CA THR A 184 35.56 -8.73 -6.04
C THR A 184 34.36 -8.57 -5.08
N THR A 185 34.58 -8.89 -3.80
CA THR A 185 33.60 -8.89 -2.72
C THR A 185 33.80 -7.65 -1.86
N GLY A 186 32.73 -7.00 -1.42
CA GLY A 186 32.79 -5.73 -0.68
C GLY A 186 33.75 -5.75 0.51
N ASP A 187 34.42 -4.61 0.73
CA ASP A 187 35.50 -4.42 1.70
C ASP A 187 35.02 -4.45 3.16
N TYR A 188 34.59 -5.61 3.65
CA TYR A 188 34.22 -5.81 5.05
C TYR A 188 35.43 -6.05 5.98
N THR A 189 36.65 -5.87 5.44
CA THR A 189 37.92 -6.13 6.13
C THR A 189 38.50 -4.92 6.85
N HIS A 190 37.94 -3.72 6.65
CA HIS A 190 38.43 -2.50 7.31
C HIS A 190 37.25 -1.68 7.80
N MET A 191 37.19 -1.52 9.12
CA MET A 191 36.16 -0.79 9.83
C MET A 191 36.76 0.51 10.38
N ILE A 192 36.18 1.66 10.00
CA ILE A 192 36.65 2.99 10.44
C ILE A 192 35.74 3.50 11.56
N TYR A 193 36.36 3.86 12.68
CA TYR A 193 35.72 4.47 13.83
C TYR A 193 36.23 5.90 14.04
N GLU A 194 35.36 6.89 13.94
CA GLU A 194 35.70 8.32 14.05
C GLU A 194 34.93 9.00 15.18
N ASN A 195 35.17 10.30 15.41
CA ASN A 195 34.38 11.11 16.35
C ASN A 195 34.41 10.59 17.80
N GLY A 196 35.54 10.03 18.24
CA GLY A 196 35.79 9.68 19.64
C GLY A 196 36.00 10.91 20.53
N ASP A 197 36.28 10.68 21.80
CA ASP A 197 36.52 11.74 22.78
C ASP A 197 37.72 12.59 22.38
N ARG A 198 37.63 13.90 22.64
CA ARG A 198 38.70 14.84 22.28
C ARG A 198 39.99 14.50 23.02
N CYS A 199 41.05 14.37 22.25
CA CYS A 199 42.39 14.24 22.75
C CYS A 199 42.92 15.62 23.21
N TRP A 200 43.98 15.64 24.01
CA TRP A 200 44.54 16.87 24.57
C TRP A 200 45.11 17.82 23.50
N ASN A 201 45.44 17.29 22.32
CA ASN A 201 45.84 18.07 21.14
C ASN A 201 44.64 18.64 20.35
N GLY A 202 43.41 18.43 20.81
CA GLY A 202 42.18 18.98 20.23
C GLY A 202 41.55 18.16 19.10
N VAL A 203 42.24 17.16 18.54
CA VAL A 203 41.65 16.25 17.55
C VAL A 203 40.81 15.16 18.23
N PRO A 204 39.70 14.72 17.61
CA PRO A 204 38.95 13.57 18.10
C PRO A 204 39.80 12.30 17.96
N ARG A 205 39.66 11.38 18.92
CA ARG A 205 40.24 10.04 18.79
C ARG A 205 39.58 9.30 17.61
N MET A 206 40.38 8.54 16.88
CA MET A 206 39.90 7.64 15.83
C MET A 206 40.56 6.27 15.95
N SER A 207 39.86 5.23 15.52
CA SER A 207 40.35 3.86 15.52
C SER A 207 40.07 3.18 14.18
N ASP A 208 41.11 2.57 13.62
CA ASP A 208 41.05 1.74 12.42
C ASP A 208 41.05 0.28 12.85
N VAL A 209 39.99 -0.48 12.53
CA VAL A 209 39.85 -1.88 12.89
C VAL A 209 39.94 -2.75 11.64
N HIS A 210 40.99 -3.57 11.55
CA HIS A 210 41.19 -4.53 10.48
C HIS A 210 40.58 -5.87 10.86
N VAL A 211 39.63 -6.35 10.06
CA VAL A 211 38.94 -7.62 10.28
C VAL A 211 39.64 -8.72 9.48
N VAL A 212 40.09 -9.76 10.17
CA VAL A 212 40.83 -10.88 9.58
C VAL A 212 40.14 -12.22 9.86
N CYS A 213 40.23 -13.15 8.92
CA CYS A 213 39.68 -14.49 9.08
C CYS A 213 40.38 -15.25 10.22
N GLY A 214 39.60 -15.92 11.06
CA GLY A 214 40.12 -16.84 12.04
C GLY A 214 39.07 -17.68 12.75
N PRO A 215 39.49 -18.61 13.62
CA PRO A 215 38.59 -19.60 14.22
C PRO A 215 37.70 -19.03 15.33
N GLU A 216 38.04 -17.88 15.91
CA GLU A 216 37.38 -17.31 17.08
C GLU A 216 37.14 -15.81 16.89
N ASN A 217 36.05 -15.28 17.46
CA ASN A 217 35.79 -13.85 17.56
C ASN A 217 36.63 -13.25 18.70
N LYS A 218 37.73 -12.55 18.37
CA LYS A 218 38.54 -11.88 19.39
C LYS A 218 39.39 -10.75 18.84
N LEU A 219 39.67 -9.79 19.70
CA LEU A 219 40.65 -8.74 19.45
C LEU A 219 42.05 -9.34 19.65
N THR A 220 42.90 -9.30 18.63
CA THR A 220 44.21 -9.97 18.64
C THR A 220 45.38 -9.02 18.84
N GLN A 221 45.27 -7.81 18.31
CA GLN A 221 46.33 -6.80 18.36
C GLN A 221 45.71 -5.41 18.45
N VAL A 222 46.35 -4.55 19.23
CA VAL A 222 46.03 -3.12 19.30
C VAL A 222 47.34 -2.33 19.35
N GLU A 223 47.44 -1.34 18.47
CA GLU A 223 48.58 -0.44 18.35
C GLU A 223 48.10 1.02 18.32
N GLU A 224 48.94 1.92 18.82
CA GLU A 224 48.73 3.37 18.71
C GLU A 224 49.84 3.94 17.81
N PRO A 225 49.70 3.86 16.47
CA PRO A 225 50.73 4.30 15.54
C PRO A 225 51.03 5.80 15.62
N SER A 226 50.03 6.61 15.96
CA SER A 226 50.19 8.03 16.23
C SER A 226 49.26 8.44 17.35
N MET A 227 49.60 9.51 18.06
CA MET A 227 48.84 9.94 19.23
C MET A 227 47.34 10.10 18.93
N CYS A 228 46.51 9.41 19.70
CA CYS A 228 45.05 9.43 19.55
C CYS A 228 44.51 8.86 18.22
N ARG A 229 45.34 8.10 17.49
CA ARG A 229 44.95 7.23 16.38
C ARG A 229 45.34 5.80 16.74
N TYR A 230 44.38 4.90 16.67
CA TYR A 230 44.58 3.51 17.05
C TYR A 230 44.37 2.60 15.84
N SER A 231 45.12 1.51 15.80
CA SER A 231 44.95 0.44 14.82
C SER A 231 44.73 -0.86 15.58
N MET A 232 43.64 -1.56 15.25
CA MET A 232 43.23 -2.79 15.91
C MET A 232 43.08 -3.91 14.88
N VAL A 233 43.36 -5.15 15.29
CA VAL A 233 43.14 -6.34 14.47
C VAL A 233 42.11 -7.23 15.16
N PHE A 234 40.93 -7.33 14.55
CA PHE A 234 39.83 -8.16 15.00
C PHE A 234 39.76 -9.44 14.17
N GLN A 235 39.85 -10.58 14.85
CA GLN A 235 39.76 -11.89 14.24
C GLN A 235 38.33 -12.40 14.35
N THR A 236 37.79 -12.95 13.26
CA THR A 236 36.44 -13.56 13.25
C THR A 236 36.29 -14.62 12.16
N PRO A 237 35.55 -15.72 12.41
CA PRO A 237 35.15 -16.66 11.38
C PRO A 237 34.16 -16.06 10.36
N ALA A 238 33.53 -14.92 10.67
CA ALA A 238 32.53 -14.28 9.81
C ALA A 238 33.09 -13.84 8.45
N VAL A 239 34.39 -13.59 8.36
CA VAL A 239 35.08 -13.18 7.11
C VAL A 239 35.91 -14.31 6.49
N CYS A 240 35.76 -15.54 6.97
CA CYS A 240 36.35 -16.72 6.34
C CYS A 240 35.45 -17.23 5.21
N GLU A 241 36.05 -17.55 4.06
CA GLU A 241 35.37 -18.23 2.94
C GLU A 241 35.18 -19.74 3.19
#